data_AF-A0A3D0HFD2-F1
#
_entry.id   AF-A0A3D0HFD2-F1
#
_cell.length_a   1.000
_cell.length_b   1.000
_cell.length_c   1.000
_cell.angle_alpha   90.00
_cell.angle_beta   90.00
_cell.angle_gamma   90.00
#
_symmetry.space_group_name_H-M   'P 1'
#
loop_
_entity.id
_entity.type
_entity.pdbx_description
1 polymer ?
#
loop_
_entity_poly.entity_id
_entity_poly.type
_entity_poly.pdbx_seq_one_letter_code
_entity_poly.pdbx_strand_id
1 'polypeptide(L)' 'VIDSAFDLYPGTEAMEREVFDMFGIKFDGHPDLTRILMPEDWQGHPLRKDYGVGNIPVQFKGAAS' A
#
# COMPACT_ATOMS: atom_id res chain seq x y z
N VAL A 1 1.88 -14.50 5.97
CA VAL A 1 1.44 -13.96 7.27
C VAL A 1 2.66 -13.99 8.17
N ILE A 2 2.91 -12.91 8.89
CA ILE A 2 4.01 -12.75 9.86
C ILE A 2 3.43 -12.23 11.18
N ASP A 3 4.13 -12.40 12.28
CA ASP A 3 3.66 -11.93 13.60
C ASP A 3 3.78 -10.40 13.71
N SER A 4 2.76 -9.76 14.29
CA SER A 4 2.76 -8.33 14.61
C SER A 4 3.75 -8.03 15.73
N ALA A 5 4.36 -6.84 15.66
CA ALA A 5 5.18 -6.31 16.75
C ALA A 5 4.38 -5.41 17.71
N PHE A 6 3.07 -5.23 17.47
CA PHE A 6 2.21 -4.29 18.20
C PHE A 6 2.21 -4.52 19.71
N ASP A 7 2.16 -5.78 20.15
CA ASP A 7 2.14 -6.13 21.58
C ASP A 7 3.41 -5.66 22.33
N LEU A 8 4.55 -5.59 21.63
CA LEU A 8 5.81 -5.10 22.18
C LEU A 8 5.95 -3.59 21.98
N TYR A 9 5.51 -3.08 20.84
CA TYR A 9 5.69 -1.71 20.40
C TYR A 9 4.39 -1.15 19.83
N PRO A 10 3.51 -0.56 20.67
CA PRO A 10 2.22 -0.04 20.20
C PRO A 10 2.32 1.03 19.09
N GLY A 11 3.48 1.68 18.95
CA GLY A 11 3.76 2.64 17.88
C GLY A 11 3.90 2.00 16.48
N THR A 12 3.91 0.67 16.34
CA THR A 12 3.99 0.00 15.03
C THR A 12 2.64 -0.07 14.30
N GLU A 13 1.53 0.28 14.95
CA GLU A 13 0.17 0.16 14.40
C GLU A 13 0.03 0.73 12.98
N ALA A 14 0.36 2.01 12.80
CA ALA A 14 0.24 2.66 11.50
C ALA A 14 1.24 2.12 10.46
N MET A 15 2.44 1.74 10.89
CA MET A 15 3.51 1.24 10.01
C MET A 15 3.17 -0.16 9.48
N GLU A 16 2.64 -1.04 10.33
CA GLU A 16 2.19 -2.37 9.92
C GLU A 16 0.99 -2.28 8.96
N ARG A 17 0.06 -1.34 9.21
CA ARG A 17 -1.04 -1.04 8.28
C ARG A 17 -0.58 -0.46 6.95
N GLU A 18 0.39 0.44 6.93
CA GLU A 18 0.99 0.96 5.70
C GLU A 18 1.59 -0.17 4.86
N VAL A 19 2.36 -1.07 5.50
CA VAL A 19 2.98 -2.21 4.83
C VAL A 19 1.92 -3.18 4.30
N PHE A 20 0.84 -3.41 5.04
CA PHE A 20 -0.31 -4.16 4.56
C PHE A 20 -0.97 -3.50 3.35
N ASP A 21 -1.22 -2.19 3.39
CA ASP A 21 -1.91 -1.47 2.32
C ASP A 21 -1.06 -1.39 1.04
N MET A 22 0.22 -1.06 1.17
CA MET A 22 1.13 -0.81 0.06
C MET A 22 1.75 -2.06 -0.54
N PHE A 23 2.01 -3.10 0.28
CA PHE A 23 2.70 -4.32 -0.13
C PHE A 23 1.88 -5.60 0.09
N GLY A 24 0.76 -5.56 0.80
CA GLY A 24 -0.11 -6.73 1.02
C GLY A 24 0.46 -7.78 1.95
N ILE A 25 1.39 -7.39 2.83
CA ILE A 25 1.90 -8.26 3.89
C ILE A 25 0.89 -8.26 5.03
N LYS A 26 0.49 -9.45 5.49
CA LYS A 26 -0.47 -9.61 6.58
C LYS A 26 0.24 -9.85 7.91
N PHE A 27 -0.18 -9.14 8.94
CA PHE A 27 0.32 -9.24 10.31
C PHE A 27 -0.71 -9.96 11.20
N ASP A 28 -0.29 -11.03 11.87
CA ASP A 28 -1.11 -11.76 12.84
C ASP A 28 -0.99 -11.12 14.23
N GLY A 29 -2.09 -11.03 14.96
CA GLY A 29 -2.15 -10.33 16.26
C GLY A 29 -2.26 -8.80 16.19
N HIS A 30 -2.27 -8.19 15.00
CA HIS A 30 -2.48 -6.75 14.87
C HIS A 30 -3.95 -6.37 15.18
N PRO A 31 -4.22 -5.33 15.99
CA PRO A 31 -5.57 -5.02 16.48
C PRO A 31 -6.56 -4.58 15.37
N ASP A 32 -6.10 -3.84 14.36
CA ASP A 32 -6.92 -3.35 13.25
C ASP A 32 -6.13 -3.32 11.94
N LEU A 33 -6.09 -4.45 11.23
CA LEU A 33 -5.35 -4.54 9.96
C LEU A 33 -6.23 -4.12 8.77
N THR A 34 -6.55 -2.83 8.71
CA THR A 34 -7.32 -2.19 7.61
C THR A 34 -6.42 -1.26 6.78
N ARG A 35 -6.85 -0.97 5.53
CA ARG A 35 -6.16 0.02 4.66
C ARG A 35 -6.12 1.39 5.34
N ILE A 36 -5.07 2.17 5.09
CA ILE A 36 -4.85 3.48 5.73
C ILE A 36 -4.52 4.60 4.73
N LEU A 37 -3.87 4.29 3.61
CA LEU A 37 -3.48 5.27 2.58
C LEU A 37 -4.36 5.16 1.34
N MET A 38 -4.70 3.94 0.92
CA MET A 38 -5.55 3.72 -0.25
C MET A 38 -7.04 3.81 0.13
N PRO A 39 -7.89 4.24 -0.82
CA PRO A 39 -9.33 4.10 -0.69
C PRO A 39 -9.74 2.66 -0.37
N GLU A 40 -10.84 2.50 0.36
CA GLU A 40 -11.35 1.19 0.81
C GLU A 40 -11.68 0.25 -0.37
N ASP A 41 -12.10 0.80 -1.50
CA ASP A 41 -12.45 0.09 -2.73
C ASP A 41 -11.25 -0.22 -3.63
N TRP A 42 -10.04 0.21 -3.25
CA TRP A 42 -8.84 -0.02 -4.04
C TRP A 42 -8.50 -1.51 -4.11
N GLN A 43 -8.12 -1.97 -5.30
CA GLN A 43 -7.71 -3.35 -5.54
C GLN A 43 -6.19 -3.42 -5.78
N GLY A 44 -5.52 -4.30 -5.03
CA GLY A 44 -4.07 -4.49 -5.12
C GLY A 44 -3.25 -3.63 -4.16
N HIS A 45 -1.94 -3.60 -4.41
CA HIS A 45 -0.89 -3.09 -3.52
C HIS A 45 0.15 -2.32 -4.33
N PRO A 46 0.08 -0.97 -4.34
CA PRO A 46 0.72 -0.15 -5.36
C PRO A 46 2.26 -0.13 -5.34
N LEU A 47 2.91 -0.46 -4.21
CA LEU A 47 4.37 -0.45 -4.12
C LEU A 47 5.03 -1.78 -4.53
N ARG A 48 4.23 -2.80 -4.91
CA ARG A 48 4.78 -4.03 -5.48
C ARG A 48 5.31 -3.79 -6.89
N LYS A 49 6.38 -4.50 -7.26
CA LYS A 49 7.05 -4.32 -8.56
C LYS A 49 6.26 -4.88 -9.74
N ASP A 50 5.36 -5.82 -9.49
CA ASP A 50 4.37 -6.35 -10.44
C ASP A 50 3.15 -5.43 -10.58
N TYR A 51 3.02 -4.39 -9.75
CA TYR A 51 1.97 -3.40 -9.88
C TYR A 51 2.32 -2.39 -10.98
N GLY A 52 1.43 -2.23 -11.96
CA GLY A 52 1.62 -1.29 -13.06
C GLY A 52 1.62 0.16 -12.57
N VAL A 53 2.74 0.85 -12.74
CA VAL A 53 2.79 2.30 -12.51
C VAL A 53 2.10 2.99 -13.68
N GLY A 54 1.05 3.76 -13.40
CA GLY A 54 0.39 4.58 -14.40
C GLY A 54 1.38 5.60 -14.97
N ASN A 55 1.62 5.55 -16.28
CA ASN A 55 2.45 6.52 -16.98
C ASN A 55 1.54 7.41 -17.82
N ILE A 56 1.60 8.72 -17.59
CA ILE A 56 0.94 9.70 -18.45
C ILE A 56 2.04 10.32 -19.32
N PRO A 57 2.03 10.08 -20.65
CA PRO A 57 3.02 10.69 -21.53
C PRO A 57 2.86 12.21 -21.52
N VAL A 58 3.98 12.93 -21.54
CA VAL A 58 3.98 14.39 -21.67
C VAL A 58 3.42 14.75 -23.05
N GLN A 59 2.32 15.48 -23.08
CA GLN A 59 1.71 15.96 -24.31
C GLN A 59 2.18 17.39 -24.61
N PHE A 60 2.73 17.61 -25.80
CA PHE A 60 3.05 18.93 -26.32
C PHE A 60 1.98 19.39 -27.32
N LYS A 61 1.61 20.66 -27.27
CA LYS A 61 0.68 21.24 -28.25
C LYS A 61 1.35 21.30 -29.63
N GLY A 62 0.79 20.60 -30.62
CA GLY A 62 1.22 20.67 -32.02
C GLY A 62 2.26 19.64 -32.48
N ALA A 63 2.63 18.66 -31.65
CA ALA A 63 3.35 17.48 -32.11
C ALA A 63 2.40 16.61 -32.96
N ALA A 64 2.84 16.16 -34.14
CA ALA A 64 2.04 15.27 -34.97
C ALA A 64 1.75 13.97 -34.21
N SER A 65 0.47 13.60 -34.16
CA SER A 65 -0.06 12.40 -33.52
C SER A 65 0.60 11.11 -34.00
#